data_AF-A0A095ANK7-F1
#
_entry.id   AF-A0A095ANK7-F1
#
_cell.length_a   1.000
_cell.length_b   1.000
_cell.length_c   1.000
_cell.angle_alpha   90.00
_cell.angle_beta   90.00
_cell.angle_gamma   90.00
#
_symmetry.space_group_name_H-M   'P 1'
#
loop_
_entity.id
_entity.type
_entity.pdbx_description
1 polymer ?
#
loop_
_entity_poly.entity_id
_entity_poly.type
_entity_poly.pdbx_seq_one_letter_code
_entity_poly.pdbx_strand_id
1 'polypeptide(L)' 'ITIQPNNSGDDFLPVAHTCANLLDLPQYSCKEILAKKLSLAIQQTEGFGLV' A
#
# COMPACT_ATOMS: atom_id res chain seq x y z
N ILE A 1 -10.46 8.67 6.32
CA ILE A 1 -9.71 7.54 5.74
C ILE A 1 -9.36 6.59 6.88
N THR A 2 -9.62 5.31 6.71
CA THR A 2 -9.30 4.27 7.71
C THR A 2 -8.05 3.53 7.26
N ILE A 3 -7.12 3.27 8.18
CA ILE A 3 -5.91 2.49 7.90
C ILE A 3 -6.08 1.12 8.55
N GLN A 4 -6.04 0.06 7.74
CA GLN A 4 -6.07 -1.31 8.19
C GLN A 4 -4.67 -1.90 8.10
N PRO A 5 -4.04 -2.28 9.22
CA PRO A 5 -2.76 -2.98 9.17
C PRO A 5 -2.96 -4.40 8.64
N ASN A 6 -2.06 -4.86 7.75
CA ASN A 6 -2.02 -6.25 7.32
C ASN A 6 -0.62 -6.86 7.54
N ASN A 7 -0.55 -8.19 7.65
CA ASN A 7 0.68 -8.91 8.00
C ASN A 7 1.43 -9.46 6.77
N SER A 8 1.22 -8.86 5.59
CA SER A 8 1.83 -9.33 4.34
C SER A 8 3.34 -9.06 4.26
N GLY A 9 3.84 -8.08 5.01
CA GLY A 9 5.27 -7.79 5.14
C GLY A 9 5.84 -6.87 4.04
N ASP A 10 7.17 -6.74 4.03
CA ASP A 10 7.89 -5.69 3.29
C ASP A 10 7.81 -5.79 1.77
N ASP A 11 7.49 -6.97 1.24
CA ASP A 11 7.45 -7.22 -0.19
C ASP A 11 6.21 -6.60 -0.86
N PHE A 12 5.12 -6.41 -0.11
CA PHE A 12 3.83 -5.99 -0.65
C PHE A 12 3.66 -4.48 -0.67
N LEU A 13 2.88 -3.98 -1.64
CA LEU A 13 2.45 -2.58 -1.71
C LEU A 13 1.16 -2.37 -0.91
N PRO A 14 0.93 -1.16 -0.38
CA PRO A 14 -0.36 -0.84 0.21
C PRO A 14 -1.47 -0.86 -0.86
N VAL A 15 -2.66 -1.30 -0.45
CA VAL A 15 -3.84 -1.40 -1.33
C VAL A 15 -4.90 -0.42 -0.87
N ALA A 16 -5.40 0.41 -1.79
CA ALA A 16 -6.46 1.36 -1.51
C ALA A 16 -7.81 0.86 -2.02
N HIS A 17 -8.78 0.74 -1.12
CA HIS A 17 -10.18 0.51 -1.47
C HIS A 17 -10.90 1.86 -1.48
N THR A 18 -10.86 2.53 -2.62
CA THR A 18 -11.32 3.92 -2.77
C THR A 18 -12.81 4.09 -2.46
N CYS A 19 -13.64 3.08 -2.78
CA CYS A 19 -15.07 3.07 -2.44
C CYS A 19 -15.34 3.06 -0.92
N ALA A 20 -14.43 2.50 -0.13
CA ALA A 20 -14.54 2.36 1.33
C ALA A 20 -13.71 3.39 2.09
N ASN A 21 -12.98 4.28 1.39
CA ASN A 21 -12.01 5.21 2.01
C ASN A 21 -11.04 4.48 2.97
N LEU A 22 -10.60 3.29 2.56
CA LEU A 22 -9.81 2.34 3.34
C LEU A 22 -8.45 2.11 2.66
N LEU A 23 -7.39 2.09 3.46
CA LEU A 23 -6.03 1.76 3.04
C LEU A 23 -5.53 0.54 3.81
N ASP A 24 -5.33 -0.58 3.12
CA ASP A 24 -4.63 -1.75 3.64
C ASP A 24 -3.13 -1.51 3.60
N LEU A 25 -2.52 -1.37 4.77
CA LEU A 25 -1.11 -1.03 4.94
C LEU A 25 -0.34 -2.23 5.54
N PRO A 26 0.62 -2.82 4.81
CA PRO A 26 1.50 -3.82 5.38
C PRO A 26 2.28 -3.32 6.58
N GLN A 27 2.48 -4.20 7.57
CA GLN A 27 3.34 -3.94 8.73
C GLN A 27 4.81 -3.96 8.30
N TYR A 28 5.27 -2.82 7.79
CA TYR A 28 6.65 -2.66 7.35
C TYR A 28 7.64 -2.71 8.52
N SER A 29 8.79 -3.35 8.29
CA SER A 29 9.84 -3.49 9.30
C SER A 29 10.46 -2.16 9.71
N CYS A 30 10.43 -1.13 8.85
CA CYS A 30 10.91 0.20 9.18
C CYS A 30 10.20 1.32 8.39
N LYS A 31 10.36 2.56 8.88
CA LYS A 31 9.76 3.77 8.30
C LYS A 31 10.25 4.07 6.88
N GLU A 32 11.50 3.73 6.58
CA GLU A 32 12.09 3.96 5.24
C GLU A 32 11.39 3.12 4.18
N ILE A 33 11.13 1.84 4.48
CA ILE A 33 10.39 0.93 3.60
C ILE A 33 8.96 1.42 3.40
N LEU A 34 8.28 1.82 4.48
CA LEU A 34 6.94 2.41 4.40
C LEU A 34 6.90 3.60 3.44
N ALA A 35 7.81 4.55 3.61
CA ALA A 35 7.85 5.76 2.77
C ALA A 35 8.08 5.41 1.29
N LYS A 36 9.03 4.51 1.02
CA LYS A 36 9.35 4.05 -0.35
C LYS A 36 8.17 3.33 -1.00
N LYS A 37 7.56 2.37 -0.31
CA LYS A 37 6.46 1.55 -0.82
C LYS A 37 5.18 2.36 -1.01
N LEU A 38 4.88 3.27 -0.08
CA LEU A 38 3.73 4.17 -0.19
C LEU A 38 3.89 5.14 -1.37
N SER A 39 5.06 5.75 -1.52
CA SER A 39 5.35 6.64 -2.66
C SER A 39 5.25 5.88 -3.99
N LEU A 40 5.74 4.64 -4.02
CA LEU A 40 5.64 3.77 -5.19
C LEU A 40 4.17 3.43 -5.52
N ALA A 41 3.36 3.04 -4.54
CA ALA A 41 1.95 2.73 -4.75
C ALA A 41 1.14 3.93 -5.26
N ILE A 42 1.46 5.16 -4.80
CA ILE A 42 0.84 6.40 -5.30
C ILE A 42 1.25 6.69 -6.75
N GLN A 43 2.49 6.41 -7.13
CA GLN A 43 2.95 6.60 -8.51
C GLN A 43 2.40 5.54 -9.46
N GLN A 44 2.19 4.32 -8.96
CA GLN A 44 1.64 3.19 -9.72
C GLN A 44 0.10 3.11 -9.62
N THR A 45 -0.59 4.24 -9.54
CA THR A 45 -2.06 4.30 -9.50
C THR A 45 -2.74 4.12 -10.86
N GLU A 46 -1.98 4.04 -11.96
CA GLU A 46 -2.52 3.59 -13.24
C GLU A 46 -2.81 2.09 -13.12
N GLY A 47 -4.09 1.78 -12.93
CA GLY A 47 -4.58 0.45 -12.56
C GLY A 47 -4.11 -0.68 -13.47
N PHE A 48 -3.94 -1.86 -12.86
CA PHE A 48 -3.73 -3.16 -13.50
C PHE A 48 -2.99 -3.12 -14.84
N GLY A 49 -1.65 -3.06 -14.77
CA GLY A 49 -0.81 -3.68 -15.79
C GLY A 49 -0.96 -5.20 -15.74
N LEU A 50 -2.12 -5.73 -16.14
CA LEU A 50 -2.24 -7.12 -16.53
C LEU A 50 -1.48 -7.27 -17.86
N VAL A 51 -0.21 -7.70 -17.77
CA VAL A 51 0.52 -8.33 -18.89
C VAL A 51 1.01 -9.70 -18.45
#